data_AF-A0A970ISN8-F1
#
_entry.id   AF-A0A970ISN8-F1
#
_cell.length_a   1.000
_cell.length_b   1.000
_cell.length_c   1.000
_cell.angle_alpha   90.00
_cell.angle_beta   90.00
_cell.angle_gamma   90.00
#
_symmetry.space_group_name_H-M   'P 1'
#
loop_
_entity.id
_entity.type
_entity.pdbx_description
1 polymer ?
#
loop_
_entity_poly.entity_id
_entity_poly.type
_entity_poly.pdbx_seq_one_letter_code
_entity_poly.pdbx_strand_id
1 'polypeptide(L)'
;MEKLEGKTKDILKENIAKLKEIFPEAFAEDKINFEKLQEILGEDIEKGREIYEFTWPGKSEALKLSQKTSTGTLRPDKAASKDWDKTKNLYIEGDNLEVLKLLQRSYYKKIKMIYIDPPYNTGNDFVYKDDFRDNIKNYKELTLQSMKANPETSGIYHSDCLNVMYPRLRLAKNLLRHDGVIFISIDDNEVHNLRKACDEVFGEENFVATVIWERAFSPKNDTKYFSENHDYMIIYAKGIQQFSIGRLPRTKEANERYGNLDNDPRGEWAPTDLSAPAHDNDDKRIYDIVSPTGKAYRKCWAYAYEN
;
A
#
# COMPACT_ATOMS: atom_id res chain seq x y z
N MET A 1 28.05 -16.50 28.07
CA MET A 1 27.40 -15.36 27.39
C MET A 1 27.56 -15.58 25.90
N GLU A 2 26.49 -15.96 25.20
CA GLU A 2 26.50 -15.92 23.74
C GLU A 2 26.75 -14.47 23.30
N LYS A 3 27.80 -14.25 22.49
CA LYS A 3 28.03 -12.97 21.82
C LYS A 3 26.85 -12.73 20.89
N LEU A 4 25.93 -11.86 21.28
CA LEU A 4 24.91 -11.36 20.39
C LEU A 4 25.61 -10.56 19.28
N GLU A 5 25.62 -11.10 18.06
CA GLU A 5 26.02 -10.35 16.87
C GLU A 5 25.05 -9.16 16.74
N GLY A 6 25.52 -7.94 17.02
CA GLY A 6 24.73 -6.70 17.06
C GLY A 6 24.25 -6.21 15.69
N LYS A 7 23.90 -7.12 14.78
CA LYS A 7 23.38 -6.82 13.44
C LYS A 7 21.90 -7.21 13.36
N THR A 8 21.15 -6.45 12.57
CA THR A 8 19.79 -6.82 12.19
C THR A 8 19.76 -8.07 11.31
N LYS A 9 18.60 -8.72 11.25
CA LYS A 9 18.35 -9.96 10.51
C LYS A 9 18.74 -9.82 9.03
N ASP A 10 19.56 -10.73 8.53
CA ASP A 10 20.02 -10.76 7.14
C ASP A 10 18.97 -11.44 6.25
N ILE A 11 18.06 -10.64 5.71
CA ILE A 11 16.94 -11.10 4.89
C ILE A 11 17.44 -11.80 3.61
N LEU A 12 18.58 -11.36 3.06
CA LEU A 12 19.15 -11.97 1.86
C LEU A 12 19.59 -13.40 2.15
N LYS A 13 20.33 -13.63 3.24
CA LYS A 13 20.75 -14.98 3.64
C LYS A 13 19.57 -15.91 3.89
N GLU A 14 18.51 -15.42 4.54
CA GLU A 14 17.32 -16.23 4.76
C GLU A 14 16.59 -16.61 3.47
N ASN A 15 16.53 -15.71 2.50
CA ASN A 15 15.92 -16.00 1.21
C ASN A 15 16.76 -17.03 0.43
N ILE A 16 18.09 -16.92 0.47
CA ILE A 16 18.99 -17.90 -0.12
C ILE A 16 18.80 -19.27 0.56
N ALA A 17 18.67 -19.31 1.89
CA ALA A 17 18.43 -20.55 2.63
C ALA A 17 17.10 -21.22 2.23
N LYS A 18 16.02 -20.45 2.07
CA LYS A 18 14.73 -20.97 1.58
C LYS A 18 14.81 -21.49 0.14
N LEU A 19 15.52 -20.78 -0.73
CA LEU A 19 15.74 -21.27 -2.11
C LEU A 19 16.50 -22.59 -2.10
N LYS A 20 17.50 -22.76 -1.22
CA LYS A 20 18.26 -24.00 -1.05
C LYS A 20 17.41 -25.14 -0.49
N GLU A 21 16.46 -24.84 0.38
CA GLU A 21 15.52 -25.82 0.92
C GLU A 21 14.56 -26.34 -0.18
N ILE A 22 14.09 -25.47 -1.06
CA ILE A 22 13.13 -25.81 -2.13
C ILE A 22 13.84 -26.45 -3.34
N PHE A 23 15.00 -25.92 -3.73
CA PHE A 23 15.76 -26.35 -4.91
C PHE A 23 17.21 -26.71 -4.53
N PRO A 24 17.45 -27.75 -3.72
CA PRO A 24 18.80 -28.08 -3.26
C PRO A 24 19.75 -28.43 -4.40
N GLU A 25 19.24 -29.05 -5.47
CA GLU A 25 19.99 -29.43 -6.66
C GLU A 25 20.47 -28.22 -7.49
N ALA A 26 19.85 -27.05 -7.31
CA ALA A 26 20.26 -25.82 -7.96
C ALA A 26 21.47 -25.14 -7.27
N PHE A 27 22.04 -25.74 -6.21
CA PHE A 27 23.17 -25.18 -5.48
C PHE A 27 24.44 -26.01 -5.68
N ALA A 28 25.53 -25.33 -6.03
CA ALA A 28 26.88 -25.87 -6.07
C ALA A 28 27.79 -25.00 -5.19
N GLU A 29 28.49 -25.60 -4.22
CA GLU A 29 29.41 -24.89 -3.32
C GLU A 29 28.79 -23.64 -2.65
N ASP A 30 27.56 -23.78 -2.15
CA ASP A 30 26.76 -22.69 -1.54
C ASP A 30 26.43 -21.50 -2.45
N LYS A 31 26.62 -21.63 -3.76
CA LYS A 31 26.20 -20.68 -4.79
C LYS A 31 25.08 -21.27 -5.64
N ILE A 32 24.17 -20.43 -6.10
CA ILE A 32 23.10 -20.82 -7.02
C ILE A 32 23.72 -21.04 -8.41
N ASN A 33 23.47 -22.21 -8.98
CA ASN A 33 23.70 -22.54 -10.38
C ASN A 33 22.40 -22.24 -11.15
N PHE A 34 22.40 -21.14 -11.90
CA PHE A 34 21.21 -20.68 -12.63
C PHE A 34 20.85 -21.62 -13.78
N GLU A 35 21.83 -22.21 -14.46
CA GLU A 35 21.58 -23.17 -15.53
C GLU A 35 20.84 -24.41 -14.99
N LYS A 36 21.25 -24.91 -13.82
CA LYS A 36 20.59 -26.05 -13.17
C LYS A 36 19.21 -25.69 -12.65
N LEU A 37 19.04 -24.48 -12.09
CA LEU A 37 17.74 -23.98 -11.70
C LEU A 37 16.79 -23.88 -12.90
N GLN A 38 17.28 -23.39 -14.05
CA GLN A 38 16.51 -23.35 -15.29
C GLN A 38 16.17 -24.77 -15.80
N GLU A 39 17.09 -25.73 -15.70
CA GLU A 39 16.80 -27.12 -16.06
C GLU A 39 15.68 -27.71 -15.18
N ILE A 40 15.69 -27.42 -13.87
CA ILE A 40 14.68 -27.88 -12.91
C ILE A 40 13.32 -27.23 -13.17
N LEU A 41 13.28 -25.94 -13.49
CA LEU A 41 12.05 -25.18 -13.75
C LEU A 41 11.46 -25.44 -15.15
N GLY A 42 12.24 -26.00 -16.09
CA GLY A 42 11.75 -26.49 -17.36
C GLY A 42 11.12 -25.41 -18.26
N GLU A 43 9.85 -25.59 -18.61
CA GLU A 43 9.10 -24.70 -19.53
C GLU A 43 8.52 -23.47 -18.81
N ASP A 44 8.44 -23.47 -17.48
CA ASP A 44 7.90 -22.37 -16.66
C ASP A 44 8.91 -21.20 -16.49
N ILE A 45 9.68 -20.92 -17.54
CA ILE A 45 10.71 -19.89 -17.56
C ILE A 45 10.36 -18.90 -18.65
N GLU A 46 10.19 -17.65 -18.24
CA GLU A 46 9.92 -16.57 -19.18
C GLU A 46 11.18 -16.26 -20.00
N LYS A 47 11.10 -16.49 -21.32
CA LYS A 47 12.20 -16.30 -22.28
C LYS A 47 11.86 -15.12 -23.19
N GLY A 48 12.37 -13.93 -22.89
CA GLY A 48 12.14 -12.76 -23.75
C GLY A 48 12.91 -11.52 -23.34
N ARG A 49 13.31 -10.72 -24.35
CA ARG A 49 13.85 -9.36 -24.18
C ARG A 49 12.77 -8.28 -24.14
N GLU A 50 11.52 -8.63 -24.40
CA GLU A 50 10.38 -7.71 -24.51
C GLU A 50 9.39 -7.87 -23.35
N ILE A 51 9.91 -7.94 -22.13
CA ILE A 51 9.09 -7.97 -20.91
C ILE A 51 8.93 -6.52 -20.44
N TYR A 52 7.73 -6.15 -20.03
CA TYR A 52 7.51 -4.85 -19.40
C TYR A 52 8.38 -4.73 -18.14
N GLU A 53 9.26 -3.74 -18.10
CA GLU A 53 10.11 -3.47 -16.94
C GLU A 53 9.91 -2.02 -16.46
N PHE A 54 9.54 -1.87 -15.19
CA PHE A 54 9.54 -0.58 -14.52
C PHE A 54 10.95 -0.28 -13.99
N THR A 55 11.72 0.58 -14.67
CA THR A 55 13.12 0.87 -14.31
C THR A 55 13.38 2.37 -14.14
N TRP A 56 14.35 2.72 -13.29
CA TRP A 56 14.80 4.10 -13.07
C TRP A 56 16.26 4.14 -12.58
N PRO A 57 16.97 5.26 -12.79
CA PRO A 57 18.30 5.51 -12.20
C PRO A 57 18.32 5.37 -10.66
N GLY A 58 19.12 4.42 -10.15
CA GLY A 58 19.28 4.18 -8.71
C GLY A 58 18.49 2.98 -8.16
N LYS A 59 17.60 2.36 -8.95
CA LYS A 59 16.81 1.17 -8.55
C LYS A 59 17.66 0.07 -7.91
N SER A 60 18.78 -0.30 -8.52
CA SER A 60 19.68 -1.34 -8.02
C SER A 60 20.33 -0.98 -6.68
N GLU A 61 20.61 0.30 -6.44
CA GLU A 61 21.14 0.77 -5.16
C GLU A 61 20.04 0.79 -4.09
N ALA A 62 18.86 1.31 -4.41
CA ALA A 62 17.67 1.25 -3.56
C ALA A 62 17.36 -0.19 -3.10
N LEU A 63 17.47 -1.17 -4.00
CA LEU A 63 17.32 -2.58 -3.66
C LEU A 63 18.37 -3.04 -2.63
N LYS A 64 19.66 -2.74 -2.86
CA LYS A 64 20.75 -3.07 -1.94
C LYS A 64 20.54 -2.42 -0.57
N LEU A 65 20.05 -1.19 -0.52
CA LEU A 65 19.76 -0.48 0.72
C LEU A 65 18.71 -1.19 1.56
N SER A 66 17.68 -1.77 0.95
CA SER A 66 16.65 -2.57 1.64
C SER A 66 17.19 -3.87 2.24
N GLN A 67 18.27 -4.42 1.67
CA GLN A 67 18.90 -5.67 2.11
C GLN A 67 20.05 -5.45 3.11
N LYS A 68 20.63 -4.24 3.13
CA LYS A 68 21.74 -3.90 4.01
C LYS A 68 21.32 -3.96 5.47
N THR A 69 21.98 -4.81 6.25
CA THR A 69 21.81 -4.89 7.70
C THR A 69 22.18 -3.58 8.38
N SER A 70 21.31 -3.11 9.26
CA SER A 70 21.58 -2.07 10.24
C SER A 70 22.50 -2.57 11.35
N THR A 71 23.43 -1.70 11.78
CA THR A 71 24.26 -1.82 12.99
C THR A 71 23.84 -0.84 14.08
N GLY A 72 22.77 -0.08 13.86
CA GLY A 72 22.21 0.85 14.83
C GLY A 72 21.56 0.14 16.01
N THR A 73 21.19 0.92 17.03
CA THR A 73 20.37 0.44 18.15
C THR A 73 19.37 1.51 18.55
N LEU A 74 18.21 1.08 19.05
CA LEU A 74 17.25 1.97 19.69
C LEU A 74 17.66 2.20 21.14
N ARG A 75 17.74 3.47 21.55
CA ARG A 75 18.00 3.85 22.94
C ARG A 75 16.69 4.29 23.59
N PRO A 76 16.28 3.67 24.71
CA PRO A 76 15.08 4.11 25.43
C PRO A 76 15.29 5.50 26.04
N ASP A 77 14.30 6.38 25.88
CA ASP A 77 14.25 7.67 26.57
C ASP A 77 13.08 7.67 27.57
N LYS A 78 13.40 7.35 28.83
CA LYS A 78 12.38 7.30 29.90
C LYS A 78 11.88 8.68 30.28
N ALA A 79 12.71 9.71 30.16
CA ALA A 79 12.36 11.06 30.60
C ALA A 79 11.33 11.71 29.68
N ALA A 80 11.45 11.47 28.37
CA ALA A 80 10.49 11.94 27.36
C ALA A 80 9.24 11.06 27.24
N SER A 81 9.24 9.86 27.85
CA SER A 81 8.14 8.91 27.72
C SER A 81 6.97 9.22 28.63
N LYS A 82 5.75 8.95 28.13
CA LYS A 82 4.51 8.99 28.91
C LYS A 82 4.07 7.57 29.25
N ASP A 83 3.73 7.35 30.52
CA ASP A 83 3.26 6.06 31.05
C ASP A 83 4.21 4.89 30.73
N TRP A 84 5.52 5.07 30.94
CA TRP A 84 6.60 4.15 30.56
C TRP A 84 6.28 2.66 30.82
N ASP A 85 5.76 2.33 32.01
CA ASP A 85 5.50 0.94 32.41
C ASP A 85 4.17 0.36 31.88
N LYS A 86 3.26 1.20 31.35
CA LYS A 86 1.89 0.80 30.96
C LYS A 86 1.58 1.01 29.48
N THR A 87 2.27 1.94 28.83
CA THR A 87 2.01 2.29 27.43
C THR A 87 2.28 1.09 26.53
N LYS A 88 1.40 0.91 25.55
CA LYS A 88 1.58 -0.06 24.44
C LYS A 88 2.00 0.65 23.15
N ASN A 89 2.20 1.96 23.21
CA ASN A 89 2.53 2.80 22.07
C ASN A 89 4.02 3.12 22.06
N LEU A 90 4.60 3.17 20.87
CA LEU A 90 6.00 3.50 20.67
C LEU A 90 6.11 4.74 19.78
N TYR A 91 6.96 5.67 20.19
CA TYR A 91 7.45 6.75 19.35
C TYR A 91 8.95 6.55 19.18
N ILE A 92 9.42 6.59 17.93
CA ILE A 92 10.82 6.35 17.59
C ILE A 92 11.31 7.54 16.76
N GLU A 93 12.32 8.23 17.27
CA GLU A 93 12.99 9.31 16.56
C GLU A 93 14.20 8.76 15.79
N GLY A 94 14.28 9.06 14.49
CA GLY A 94 15.39 8.66 13.63
C GLY A 94 14.98 8.57 12.16
N ASP A 95 15.95 8.30 11.29
CA ASP A 95 15.67 7.98 9.90
C ASP A 95 14.83 6.69 9.82
N ASN A 96 13.71 6.78 9.10
CA ASN A 96 12.73 5.70 9.03
C ASN A 96 13.28 4.46 8.30
N LEU A 97 14.21 4.59 7.35
CA LEU A 97 14.83 3.43 6.69
C LEU A 97 15.64 2.61 7.69
N GLU A 98 16.44 3.26 8.53
CA GLU A 98 17.21 2.59 9.59
C GLU A 98 16.31 2.02 10.69
N VAL A 99 15.28 2.77 11.12
CA VAL A 99 14.31 2.29 12.11
C VAL A 99 13.54 1.07 11.60
N LEU A 100 13.08 1.09 10.34
CA LEU A 100 12.36 -0.04 9.74
C LEU A 100 13.23 -1.30 9.70
N LYS A 101 14.55 -1.19 9.50
CA LYS A 101 15.50 -2.31 9.58
C LYS A 101 15.59 -2.88 11.00
N LEU A 102 15.69 -2.01 12.01
CA LEU A 102 15.73 -2.43 13.42
C LEU A 102 14.43 -3.14 13.83
N LEU A 103 13.29 -2.62 13.38
CA LEU A 103 11.97 -3.20 13.65
C LEU A 103 11.78 -4.59 13.03
N GLN A 104 12.54 -4.96 11.98
CA GLN A 104 12.44 -6.29 11.37
C GLN A 104 12.66 -7.42 12.40
N ARG A 105 13.49 -7.23 13.42
CA ARG A 105 13.76 -8.30 14.39
C ARG A 105 12.53 -8.62 15.26
N SER A 106 11.82 -7.60 15.71
CA SER A 106 10.74 -7.75 16.69
C SER A 106 9.34 -7.78 16.07
N TYR A 107 9.17 -7.13 14.93
CA TYR A 107 7.86 -6.86 14.29
C TYR A 107 7.68 -7.50 12.92
N TYR A 108 8.59 -8.38 12.49
CA TYR A 108 8.43 -9.14 11.24
C TYR A 108 7.06 -9.85 11.20
N LYS A 109 6.26 -9.55 10.17
CA LYS A 109 4.90 -10.06 9.97
C LYS A 109 3.90 -9.81 11.10
N LYS A 110 4.08 -8.77 11.92
CA LYS A 110 3.19 -8.46 13.05
C LYS A 110 2.30 -7.24 12.88
N ILE A 111 2.58 -6.37 11.89
CA ILE A 111 1.85 -5.11 11.72
C ILE A 111 0.57 -5.35 10.92
N LYS A 112 -0.59 -4.93 11.45
CA LYS A 112 -1.89 -5.06 10.78
C LYS A 112 -2.13 -3.97 9.74
N MET A 113 -1.75 -2.74 10.05
CA MET A 113 -2.02 -1.58 9.21
C MET A 113 -0.80 -0.66 9.22
N ILE A 114 -0.43 -0.17 8.06
CA ILE A 114 0.52 0.93 7.88
C ILE A 114 -0.23 2.07 7.20
N TYR A 115 -0.05 3.28 7.71
CA TYR A 115 -0.44 4.51 7.03
C TYR A 115 0.80 5.38 6.93
N ILE A 116 1.04 5.92 5.74
CA ILE A 116 2.12 6.87 5.49
C ILE A 116 1.63 8.02 4.62
N ASP A 117 2.21 9.19 4.88
CA ASP A 117 2.01 10.43 4.16
C ASP A 117 3.39 10.96 3.73
N PRO A 118 3.99 10.36 2.69
CA PRO A 118 5.31 10.75 2.21
C PRO A 118 5.29 12.15 1.57
N PRO A 119 6.44 12.81 1.37
CA PRO A 119 6.51 14.03 0.58
C PRO A 119 5.99 13.79 -0.84
N TYR A 120 5.17 14.72 -1.36
CA TYR A 120 4.48 14.54 -2.64
C TYR A 120 5.34 14.88 -3.86
N ASN A 121 6.51 15.48 -3.63
CA ASN A 121 7.41 15.91 -4.70
C ASN A 121 6.70 16.94 -5.60
N THR A 122 6.25 18.05 -5.00
CA THR A 122 5.62 19.21 -5.69
C THR A 122 6.63 20.29 -6.13
N GLY A 123 7.93 19.99 -6.15
CA GLY A 123 9.00 20.93 -6.46
C GLY A 123 9.40 21.84 -5.30
N ASN A 124 8.47 22.12 -4.38
CA ASN A 124 8.73 22.75 -3.08
C ASN A 124 8.99 21.70 -1.97
N ASP A 125 8.60 20.44 -2.23
CA ASP A 125 8.78 19.36 -1.28
C ASP A 125 10.23 18.85 -1.26
N PHE A 126 10.71 18.60 -0.05
CA PHE A 126 12.07 18.18 0.18
C PHE A 126 12.23 16.69 -0.10
N VAL A 127 13.03 16.33 -1.11
CA VAL A 127 13.47 14.94 -1.30
C VAL A 127 14.75 14.73 -0.50
N TYR A 128 14.68 13.88 0.53
CA TYR A 128 15.84 13.51 1.33
C TYR A 128 16.86 12.76 0.48
N LYS A 129 18.12 13.22 0.49
CA LYS A 129 19.23 12.37 0.03
C LYS A 129 19.61 11.44 1.17
N ASP A 130 19.52 10.13 0.94
CA ASP A 130 20.00 9.11 1.87
C ASP A 130 21.55 9.20 1.96
N ASP A 131 22.09 10.05 2.84
CA ASP A 131 23.51 10.05 3.21
C ASP A 131 23.73 9.25 4.50
N PHE A 132 24.49 8.17 4.39
CA PHE A 132 24.71 7.16 5.44
C PHE A 132 25.88 7.49 6.38
N ARG A 133 26.47 8.69 6.27
CA ARG A 133 27.51 9.17 7.17
C ARG A 133 26.87 10.14 8.18
N ASP A 134 26.97 9.82 9.48
CA ASP A 134 26.48 10.64 10.61
C ASP A 134 24.99 11.04 10.62
N ASN A 135 24.09 10.04 10.65
CA ASN A 135 22.63 10.18 10.54
C ASN A 135 21.95 11.25 11.43
N ILE A 136 22.46 11.54 12.64
CA ILE A 136 21.81 12.49 13.58
C ILE A 136 22.30 13.93 13.37
N LYS A 137 23.60 14.11 13.11
CA LYS A 137 24.19 15.43 12.85
C LYS A 137 23.81 15.91 11.46
N ASN A 138 23.88 15.04 10.46
CA ASN A 138 23.43 15.35 9.10
C ASN A 138 21.94 15.67 9.07
N TYR A 139 21.05 14.99 9.81
CA TYR A 139 19.63 15.36 9.85
C TYR A 139 19.41 16.80 10.37
N LYS A 140 20.11 17.20 11.45
CA LYS A 140 20.02 18.56 12.01
C LYS A 140 20.72 19.61 11.14
N GLU A 141 21.83 19.26 10.50
CA GLU A 141 22.59 20.17 9.63
C GLU A 141 21.93 20.29 8.25
N LEU A 142 21.32 19.25 7.67
CA LEU A 142 20.51 19.28 6.45
C LEU A 142 19.18 20.02 6.64
N THR A 143 18.58 19.95 7.85
CA THR A 143 17.40 20.77 8.18
C THR A 143 17.75 22.25 8.41
N LEU A 144 19.01 22.59 8.70
CA LEU A 144 19.45 23.96 9.02
C LEU A 144 20.28 24.63 7.91
N GLN A 145 20.98 23.89 7.06
CA GLN A 145 21.89 24.41 6.04
C GLN A 145 21.73 23.64 4.73
N SER A 146 21.28 24.36 3.69
CA SER A 146 21.19 23.94 2.28
C SER A 146 20.16 22.86 1.94
N MET A 147 18.90 23.19 2.22
CA MET A 147 17.72 22.68 1.51
C MET A 147 17.78 23.10 0.02
N LYS A 148 18.22 22.21 -0.87
CA LYS A 148 18.05 22.43 -2.32
C LYS A 148 16.75 21.77 -2.74
N ALA A 149 15.77 22.59 -3.12
CA ALA A 149 14.57 22.14 -3.83
C ALA A 149 14.98 21.20 -4.97
N ASN A 150 14.28 20.08 -5.15
CA ASN A 150 14.48 19.25 -6.33
C ASN A 150 13.82 20.01 -7.49
N PRO A 151 14.57 20.62 -8.43
CA PRO A 151 13.93 21.38 -9.49
C PRO A 151 13.15 20.41 -10.36
N GLU A 152 11.89 20.71 -10.65
CA GLU A 152 11.04 19.92 -11.56
C GLU A 152 11.72 19.64 -12.92
N THR A 153 12.69 20.47 -13.31
CA THR A 153 13.48 20.36 -14.55
C THR A 153 14.64 19.36 -14.48
N SER A 154 14.88 18.72 -13.33
CA SER A 154 15.91 17.68 -13.19
C SER A 154 15.44 16.38 -13.85
N GLY A 155 16.20 15.83 -14.80
CA GLY A 155 15.90 14.54 -15.41
C GLY A 155 15.91 13.33 -14.46
N ILE A 156 16.19 13.55 -13.18
CA ILE A 156 16.25 12.55 -12.10
C ILE A 156 15.13 12.77 -11.07
N TYR A 157 14.28 13.78 -11.26
CA TYR A 157 13.28 14.24 -10.29
C TYR A 157 12.44 13.10 -9.67
N HIS A 158 11.78 12.29 -10.50
CA HIS A 158 10.99 11.14 -10.04
C HIS A 158 11.84 9.98 -9.52
N SER A 159 13.08 9.86 -10.02
CA SER A 159 14.00 8.81 -9.57
C SER A 159 14.42 9.01 -8.12
N ASP A 160 14.57 10.27 -7.68
CA ASP A 160 14.91 10.57 -6.29
C ASP A 160 13.79 10.16 -5.32
N CYS A 161 12.53 10.45 -5.67
CA CYS A 161 11.38 10.01 -4.89
C CYS A 161 11.33 8.47 -4.79
N LEU A 162 11.50 7.79 -5.92
CA LEU A 162 11.55 6.32 -5.97
C LEU A 162 12.72 5.74 -5.17
N ASN A 163 13.91 6.36 -5.22
CA ASN A 163 15.09 5.92 -4.47
C ASN A 163 14.86 6.01 -2.95
N VAL A 164 14.11 7.01 -2.48
CA VAL A 164 13.71 7.13 -1.08
C VAL A 164 12.62 6.11 -0.73
N MET A 165 11.56 6.02 -1.53
CA MET A 165 10.35 5.26 -1.18
C MET A 165 10.53 3.75 -1.33
N TYR A 166 11.17 3.29 -2.41
CA TYR A 166 11.29 1.88 -2.75
C TYR A 166 11.89 1.00 -1.62
N PRO A 167 13.04 1.34 -1.00
CA PRO A 167 13.59 0.51 0.07
C PRO A 167 12.69 0.49 1.32
N ARG A 168 12.02 1.60 1.62
CA ARG A 168 11.10 1.75 2.76
C ARG A 168 9.84 0.91 2.57
N LEU A 169 9.26 0.91 1.36
CA LEU A 169 8.12 0.07 1.00
C LEU A 169 8.46 -1.43 1.11
N ARG A 170 9.64 -1.84 0.64
CA ARG A 170 10.10 -3.25 0.77
C ARG A 170 10.20 -3.70 2.22
N LEU A 171 10.76 -2.86 3.09
CA LEU A 171 10.85 -3.16 4.52
C LEU A 171 9.47 -3.12 5.20
N ALA A 172 8.60 -2.20 4.82
CA ALA A 172 7.21 -2.12 5.29
C ALA A 172 6.44 -3.41 4.96
N LYS A 173 6.57 -3.94 3.73
CA LYS A 173 5.97 -5.23 3.33
C LYS A 173 6.39 -6.37 4.26
N ASN A 174 7.65 -6.40 4.70
CA ASN A 174 8.14 -7.45 5.61
C ASN A 174 7.49 -7.38 7.00
N LEU A 175 7.21 -6.18 7.50
CA LEU A 175 6.58 -5.97 8.80
C LEU A 175 5.08 -6.31 8.79
N LEU A 176 4.39 -6.14 7.66
CA LEU A 176 2.97 -6.44 7.54
C LEU A 176 2.66 -7.93 7.79
N ARG A 177 1.59 -8.20 8.55
CA ARG A 177 0.97 -9.53 8.66
C ARG A 177 0.33 -9.93 7.33
N HIS A 178 0.04 -11.21 7.12
CA HIS A 178 -0.53 -11.73 5.86
C HIS A 178 -1.85 -11.06 5.44
N ASP A 179 -2.72 -10.74 6.40
CA ASP A 179 -3.96 -9.98 6.22
C ASP A 179 -3.76 -8.47 6.43
N GLY A 180 -2.52 -8.00 6.40
CA GLY A 180 -2.16 -6.60 6.64
C GLY A 180 -2.39 -5.72 5.42
N VAL A 181 -2.50 -4.42 5.65
CA VAL A 181 -2.78 -3.41 4.61
C VAL A 181 -1.89 -2.18 4.79
N ILE A 182 -1.52 -1.54 3.69
CA ILE A 182 -0.85 -0.25 3.66
C ILE A 182 -1.69 0.78 2.91
N PHE A 183 -1.79 1.96 3.49
CA PHE A 183 -2.43 3.14 2.92
C PHE A 183 -1.35 4.21 2.72
N ILE A 184 -1.34 4.82 1.53
CA ILE A 184 -0.33 5.80 1.16
C ILE A 184 -1.04 7.00 0.56
N SER A 185 -1.01 8.13 1.25
CA SER A 185 -1.46 9.42 0.73
C SER A 185 -0.46 9.93 -0.33
N ILE A 186 -0.95 10.49 -1.42
CA ILE A 186 -0.12 11.04 -2.51
C ILE A 186 -0.95 11.96 -3.40
N ASP A 187 -0.32 12.92 -4.09
CA ASP A 187 -0.97 13.75 -5.12
C ASP A 187 -0.64 13.27 -6.54
N ASP A 188 -1.06 14.05 -7.54
CA ASP A 188 -0.84 13.78 -8.96
C ASP A 188 0.65 13.68 -9.37
N ASN A 189 1.59 14.28 -8.63
CA ASN A 189 3.00 14.35 -9.04
C ASN A 189 3.67 12.97 -9.05
N GLU A 190 3.33 12.13 -8.07
CA GLU A 190 4.00 10.83 -7.88
C GLU A 190 3.04 9.64 -7.80
N VAL A 191 1.71 9.85 -7.85
CA VAL A 191 0.72 8.77 -7.77
C VAL A 191 1.02 7.61 -8.72
N HIS A 192 1.40 7.88 -9.97
CA HIS A 192 1.68 6.84 -10.97
C HIS A 192 2.98 6.10 -10.71
N ASN A 193 4.04 6.80 -10.31
CA ASN A 193 5.34 6.19 -10.04
C ASN A 193 5.29 5.36 -8.76
N LEU A 194 4.67 5.90 -7.71
CA LEU A 194 4.47 5.24 -6.44
C LEU A 194 3.57 4.02 -6.57
N ARG A 195 2.52 4.11 -7.40
CA ARG A 195 1.68 2.97 -7.78
C ARG A 195 2.50 1.84 -8.39
N LYS A 196 3.29 2.13 -9.44
CA LYS A 196 4.16 1.12 -10.08
C LYS A 196 5.19 0.52 -9.12
N ALA A 197 5.78 1.34 -8.25
CA ALA A 197 6.67 0.86 -7.20
C ALA A 197 5.95 -0.08 -6.22
N CYS A 198 4.69 0.22 -5.88
CA CYS A 198 3.87 -0.67 -5.05
C CYS A 198 3.46 -1.94 -5.78
N ASP A 199 3.12 -1.89 -7.07
CA ASP A 199 2.84 -3.09 -7.88
C ASP A 199 4.04 -4.05 -7.85
N GLU A 200 5.27 -3.53 -8.02
CA GLU A 200 6.48 -4.35 -7.94
C GLU A 200 6.75 -4.87 -6.51
N VAL A 201 6.55 -4.04 -5.49
CA VAL A 201 6.84 -4.43 -4.11
C VAL A 201 5.81 -5.40 -3.56
N PHE A 202 4.52 -5.11 -3.71
CA PHE A 202 3.40 -5.84 -3.10
C PHE A 202 2.79 -6.90 -4.02
N GLY A 203 2.97 -6.78 -5.35
CA GLY A 203 2.25 -7.54 -6.35
C GLY A 203 1.03 -6.75 -6.81
N GLU A 204 0.86 -6.59 -8.12
CA GLU A 204 -0.28 -5.89 -8.72
C GLU A 204 -1.61 -6.54 -8.33
N GLU A 205 -1.63 -7.86 -8.19
CA GLU A 205 -2.78 -8.64 -7.75
C GLU A 205 -3.23 -8.31 -6.31
N ASN A 206 -2.35 -7.68 -5.52
CA ASN A 206 -2.65 -7.28 -4.15
C ASN A 206 -3.12 -5.81 -4.03
N PHE A 207 -3.31 -5.12 -5.15
CA PHE A 207 -3.92 -3.80 -5.17
C PHE A 207 -5.38 -3.86 -4.71
N VAL A 208 -5.74 -3.00 -3.75
CA VAL A 208 -7.10 -2.97 -3.19
C VAL A 208 -7.94 -1.90 -3.89
N ALA A 209 -7.48 -0.64 -3.84
CA ALA A 209 -8.19 0.49 -4.42
C ALA A 209 -7.29 1.74 -4.43
N THR A 210 -7.68 2.72 -5.26
CA THR A 210 -7.28 4.11 -5.12
C THR A 210 -8.49 4.87 -4.60
N VAL A 211 -8.36 5.45 -3.42
CA VAL A 211 -9.40 6.31 -2.84
C VAL A 211 -9.09 7.75 -3.21
N ILE A 212 -10.11 8.46 -3.69
CA ILE A 212 -10.03 9.91 -3.93
C ILE A 212 -10.32 10.62 -2.61
N TRP A 213 -9.37 11.40 -2.12
CA TRP A 213 -9.54 12.22 -0.93
C TRP A 213 -9.82 13.66 -1.33
N GLU A 214 -11.06 14.10 -1.11
CA GLU A 214 -11.46 15.49 -1.35
C GLU A 214 -10.79 16.41 -0.32
N ARG A 215 -9.77 17.17 -0.75
CA ARG A 215 -9.04 18.13 0.09
C ARG A 215 -9.69 19.51 0.12
N ALA A 216 -10.54 19.83 -0.87
CA ALA A 216 -11.22 21.12 -0.96
C ALA A 216 -12.68 20.96 -1.42
N PHE A 217 -13.60 21.48 -0.60
CA PHE A 217 -15.05 21.41 -0.86
C PHE A 217 -15.51 22.25 -2.07
N SER A 218 -14.85 23.38 -2.33
CA SER A 218 -15.26 24.32 -3.36
C SER A 218 -14.25 24.36 -4.51
N PRO A 219 -14.70 24.27 -5.77
CA PRO A 219 -13.88 24.54 -6.93
C PRO A 219 -13.24 25.94 -6.88
N LYS A 220 -11.96 26.00 -7.24
CA LYS A 220 -11.21 27.21 -7.48
C LYS A 220 -11.58 27.73 -8.87
N ASN A 221 -12.35 28.81 -8.89
CA ASN A 221 -12.85 29.41 -10.14
C ASN A 221 -11.78 30.20 -10.91
N ASP A 222 -10.61 30.42 -10.31
CA ASP A 222 -9.47 31.13 -10.89
C ASP A 222 -8.45 30.18 -11.53
N THR A 223 -8.71 28.87 -11.58
CA THR A 223 -7.83 27.91 -12.25
C THR A 223 -7.96 27.99 -13.77
N LYS A 224 -6.84 27.85 -14.48
CA LYS A 224 -6.78 27.90 -15.95
C LYS A 224 -7.51 26.72 -16.62
N TYR A 225 -7.46 25.54 -16.00
CA TYR A 225 -8.01 24.30 -16.53
C TYR A 225 -9.06 23.73 -15.58
N PHE A 226 -8.68 22.75 -14.76
CA PHE A 226 -9.56 22.12 -13.77
C PHE A 226 -9.09 22.45 -12.36
N SER A 227 -10.05 22.57 -11.45
CA SER A 227 -9.76 22.75 -10.03
C SER A 227 -9.30 21.44 -9.40
N GLU A 228 -8.05 21.40 -8.98
CA GLU A 228 -7.46 20.26 -8.29
C GLU A 228 -7.89 20.23 -6.81
N ASN A 229 -9.02 19.56 -6.56
CA ASN A 229 -9.69 19.52 -5.26
C ASN A 229 -9.52 18.22 -4.51
N HIS A 230 -8.72 17.29 -5.05
CA HIS A 230 -8.49 15.99 -4.44
C HIS A 230 -7.03 15.61 -4.46
N ASP A 231 -6.69 14.70 -3.55
CA ASP A 231 -5.48 13.87 -3.61
C ASP A 231 -5.92 12.40 -3.70
N TYR A 232 -4.94 11.51 -3.70
CA TYR A 232 -5.13 10.07 -3.80
C TYR A 232 -4.65 9.38 -2.53
N MET A 233 -5.27 8.24 -2.23
CA MET A 233 -4.77 7.29 -1.27
C MET A 233 -4.71 5.92 -1.93
N ILE A 234 -3.49 5.43 -2.19
CA ILE A 234 -3.25 4.12 -2.78
C ILE A 234 -3.25 3.07 -1.67
N ILE A 235 -3.97 1.97 -1.90
CA ILE A 235 -4.16 0.92 -0.90
C ILE A 235 -3.69 -0.44 -1.46
N TYR A 236 -2.81 -1.11 -0.72
CA TYR A 236 -2.38 -2.48 -1.00
C TYR A 236 -2.57 -3.37 0.21
N ALA A 237 -3.02 -4.60 -0.04
CA ALA A 237 -2.95 -5.68 0.93
C ALA A 237 -1.58 -6.37 0.85
N LYS A 238 -1.15 -7.04 1.92
CA LYS A 238 -0.03 -7.99 1.82
C LYS A 238 -0.43 -9.28 1.11
N GLY A 239 -1.66 -9.73 1.35
CA GLY A 239 -2.30 -10.86 0.68
C GLY A 239 -3.78 -10.56 0.57
N ILE A 240 -4.23 -10.18 -0.63
CA ILE A 240 -5.59 -9.67 -0.85
C ILE A 240 -6.67 -10.69 -0.47
N GLN A 241 -6.40 -11.98 -0.68
CA GLN A 241 -7.30 -13.08 -0.35
C GLN A 241 -7.54 -13.24 1.16
N GLN A 242 -6.59 -12.80 1.99
CA GLN A 242 -6.72 -12.84 3.45
C GLN A 242 -7.15 -11.49 4.03
N PHE A 243 -7.16 -10.44 3.22
CA PHE A 243 -7.53 -9.11 3.64
C PHE A 243 -9.04 -8.95 3.70
N SER A 244 -9.53 -8.33 4.76
CA SER A 244 -10.93 -7.93 4.90
C SER A 244 -10.99 -6.53 5.49
N ILE A 245 -11.89 -5.72 4.93
CA ILE A 245 -12.18 -4.37 5.42
C ILE A 245 -13.20 -4.50 6.55
N GLY A 246 -12.85 -3.97 7.72
CA GLY A 246 -13.77 -3.89 8.85
C GLY A 246 -14.94 -2.95 8.53
N ARG A 247 -16.14 -3.31 8.99
CA ARG A 247 -17.33 -2.46 8.86
C ARG A 247 -17.45 -1.56 10.09
N LEU A 248 -17.79 -0.29 9.86
CA LEU A 248 -18.16 0.60 10.96
C LEU A 248 -19.57 0.23 11.48
N PRO A 249 -19.83 0.43 12.78
CA PRO A 249 -21.19 0.37 13.29
C PRO A 249 -22.11 1.33 12.53
N ARG A 250 -23.37 0.93 12.34
CA ARG A 250 -24.38 1.80 11.72
C ARG A 250 -24.62 3.03 12.60
N THR A 251 -24.58 4.21 12.01
CA THR A 251 -24.90 5.46 12.71
C THR A 251 -26.40 5.59 12.92
N LYS A 252 -26.84 6.51 13.78
CA LYS A 252 -28.27 6.78 14.00
C LYS A 252 -28.95 7.26 12.72
N GLU A 253 -28.29 8.16 12.00
CA GLU A 253 -28.76 8.72 10.73
C GLU A 253 -28.90 7.65 9.64
N ALA A 254 -28.03 6.63 9.65
CA ALA A 254 -28.13 5.51 8.74
C ALA A 254 -29.34 4.59 9.08
N ASN A 255 -29.69 4.47 10.35
CA ASN A 255 -30.84 3.69 10.80
C ASN A 255 -32.17 4.40 10.55
N GLU A 256 -32.22 5.73 10.66
CA GLU A 256 -33.41 6.54 10.38
C GLU A 256 -33.97 6.36 8.95
N ARG A 257 -33.17 5.84 8.03
CA ARG A 257 -33.61 5.50 6.66
C ARG A 257 -34.47 4.24 6.58
N TYR A 258 -34.50 3.45 7.65
CA TYR A 258 -35.25 2.20 7.75
C TYR A 258 -36.46 2.43 8.63
N GLY A 259 -37.60 1.86 8.26
CA GLY A 259 -38.84 1.95 9.00
C GLY A 259 -39.70 0.71 8.79
N ASN A 260 -40.80 0.61 9.52
CA ASN A 260 -41.71 -0.52 9.38
C ASN A 260 -43.16 0.00 9.39
N LEU A 261 -43.53 0.67 8.29
CA LEU A 261 -44.82 1.36 8.16
C LEU A 261 -45.99 0.37 8.00
N ASP A 262 -45.71 -0.85 7.59
CA ASP A 262 -46.67 -1.91 7.28
C ASP A 262 -46.68 -3.05 8.32
N ASN A 263 -45.97 -2.89 9.44
CA ASN A 263 -45.81 -3.92 10.48
C ASN A 263 -45.31 -5.27 9.94
N ASP A 264 -44.37 -5.22 8.99
CA ASP A 264 -43.70 -6.40 8.45
C ASP A 264 -43.00 -7.20 9.57
N PRO A 265 -43.28 -8.51 9.71
CA PRO A 265 -42.69 -9.35 10.77
C PRO A 265 -41.16 -9.51 10.64
N ARG A 266 -40.56 -9.14 9.50
CA ARG A 266 -39.10 -9.17 9.27
C ARG A 266 -38.38 -7.97 9.89
N GLY A 267 -39.11 -6.96 10.36
CA GLY A 267 -38.56 -5.79 11.04
C GLY A 267 -38.41 -4.56 10.14
N GLU A 268 -37.54 -3.63 10.54
CA GLU A 268 -37.31 -2.37 9.81
C GLU A 268 -36.70 -2.63 8.43
N TRP A 269 -37.27 -1.99 7.42
CA TRP A 269 -36.84 -2.07 6.03
C TRP A 269 -36.75 -0.67 5.42
N ALA A 270 -35.98 -0.55 4.33
CA ALA A 270 -35.91 0.67 3.54
C ALA A 270 -36.28 0.33 2.09
N PRO A 271 -37.04 1.17 1.39
CA PRO A 271 -37.31 0.95 -0.02
C PRO A 271 -36.00 0.96 -0.80
N THR A 272 -35.77 -0.10 -1.55
CA THR A 272 -34.68 -0.18 -2.54
C THR A 272 -35.26 -0.06 -3.93
N ASP A 273 -34.47 0.43 -4.88
CA ASP A 273 -34.87 0.40 -6.28
C ASP A 273 -35.06 -1.05 -6.73
N LEU A 274 -36.21 -1.33 -7.33
CA LEU A 274 -36.56 -2.64 -7.89
C LEU A 274 -36.24 -2.70 -9.38
N SER A 275 -35.80 -1.60 -9.99
CA SER A 275 -35.39 -1.55 -11.39
C SER A 275 -33.91 -1.87 -11.56
N ALA A 276 -33.56 -2.43 -12.71
CA ALA A 276 -32.19 -2.65 -13.13
C ALA A 276 -31.89 -1.87 -14.41
N PRO A 277 -30.64 -1.45 -14.65
CA PRO A 277 -30.25 -0.95 -15.95
C PRO A 277 -30.57 -1.99 -17.03
N ALA A 278 -31.17 -1.54 -18.12
CA ALA A 278 -31.47 -2.38 -19.27
C ALA A 278 -30.16 -2.70 -20.03
N HIS A 279 -29.35 -3.60 -19.49
CA HIS A 279 -28.21 -4.17 -20.20
C HIS A 279 -28.71 -5.36 -21.03
N ASP A 280 -28.61 -5.22 -22.35
CA ASP A 280 -28.77 -6.23 -23.40
C ASP A 280 -29.78 -7.38 -23.13
N ASN A 281 -31.03 -7.16 -23.55
CA ASN A 281 -32.00 -8.19 -23.95
C ASN A 281 -32.25 -9.41 -23.01
N ASP A 282 -32.15 -9.26 -21.69
CA ASP A 282 -32.71 -10.28 -20.79
C ASP A 282 -34.24 -10.13 -20.72
N ASP A 283 -34.94 -10.67 -21.73
CA ASP A 283 -36.42 -10.64 -21.86
C ASP A 283 -37.13 -11.09 -20.57
N LYS A 284 -36.47 -11.92 -19.75
CA LYS A 284 -37.02 -12.40 -18.47
C LYS A 284 -37.14 -11.29 -17.43
N ARG A 285 -36.42 -10.18 -17.55
CA ARG A 285 -36.48 -9.06 -16.60
C ARG A 285 -37.43 -7.96 -17.04
N ILE A 286 -37.92 -8.01 -18.28
CA ILE A 286 -38.84 -7.01 -18.83
C ILE A 286 -40.26 -7.58 -18.81
N TYR A 287 -41.00 -7.27 -17.76
CA TYR A 287 -42.38 -7.72 -17.59
C TYR A 287 -43.23 -6.67 -16.87
N ASP A 288 -44.54 -6.87 -16.91
CA ASP A 288 -45.51 -6.00 -16.25
C ASP A 288 -45.74 -6.46 -14.80
N ILE A 289 -45.60 -5.55 -13.84
CA ILE A 289 -46.08 -5.75 -12.47
C ILE A 289 -47.37 -4.95 -12.31
N VAL A 290 -48.47 -5.64 -11.98
CA VAL A 290 -49.76 -5.02 -11.69
C VAL A 290 -49.84 -4.73 -10.20
N SER A 291 -49.94 -3.45 -9.85
CA SER A 291 -50.13 -3.01 -8.47
C SER A 291 -51.50 -3.41 -7.92
N PRO A 292 -51.69 -3.41 -6.58
CA PRO A 292 -53.00 -3.67 -5.96
C PRO A 292 -54.13 -2.74 -6.42
N THR A 293 -53.79 -1.56 -6.96
CA THR A 293 -54.77 -0.62 -7.54
C THR A 293 -55.12 -0.91 -9.00
N GLY A 294 -54.61 -2.01 -9.58
CA GLY A 294 -54.84 -2.41 -10.97
C GLY A 294 -53.96 -1.70 -12.00
N LYS A 295 -53.06 -0.80 -11.58
CA LYS A 295 -52.15 -0.10 -12.50
C LYS A 295 -50.95 -0.99 -12.82
N ALA A 296 -50.67 -1.18 -14.11
CA ALA A 296 -49.52 -1.94 -14.61
C ALA A 296 -48.28 -1.05 -14.79
N TYR A 297 -47.11 -1.59 -14.44
CA TYR A 297 -45.81 -0.96 -14.60
C TYR A 297 -44.91 -1.89 -15.41
N ARG A 298 -44.46 -1.42 -16.58
CA ARG A 298 -43.50 -2.13 -17.43
C ARG A 298 -42.10 -1.53 -17.23
N LYS A 299 -41.16 -2.31 -16.70
CA LYS A 299 -39.76 -1.90 -16.50
C LYS A 299 -38.83 -3.11 -16.69
N CYS A 300 -37.53 -2.84 -16.76
CA CYS A 300 -36.50 -3.84 -16.48
C CYS A 300 -36.37 -3.96 -14.95
N TRP A 301 -36.72 -5.11 -14.40
CA TRP A 301 -36.70 -5.38 -12.96
C TRP A 301 -35.38 -6.03 -12.52
N ALA A 302 -35.00 -5.79 -11.26
CA ALA A 302 -33.82 -6.41 -10.64
C ALA A 302 -33.92 -7.93 -10.54
N TYR A 303 -35.14 -8.47 -10.56
CA TYR A 303 -35.44 -9.89 -10.47
C TYR A 303 -36.09 -10.36 -11.77
N ALA A 304 -35.59 -11.46 -12.33
CA ALA A 304 -36.19 -12.10 -13.49
C ALA A 304 -37.54 -12.72 -13.13
N TYR A 305 -38.46 -12.72 -14.09
CA TYR A 305 -39.71 -13.47 -14.02
C TYR A 305 -39.39 -14.95 -14.16
N GLU A 306 -39.57 -15.71 -13.09
CA GLU A 306 -39.58 -17.16 -13.12
C GLU A 306 -41.04 -17.62 -13.31
N ASN A 307 -41.28 -18.38 -14.38
CA ASN A 307 -42.56 -19.06 -14.61
C ASN A 307 -42.72 -20.24 -13.64
#